data_AF-A0A535BCE7-F1
#
_entry.id   AF-A0A535BCE7-F1
#
_cell.length_a   1.000
_cell.length_b   1.000
_cell.length_c   1.000
_cell.angle_alpha   90.00
_cell.angle_beta   90.00
_cell.angle_gamma   90.00
#
_symmetry.space_group_name_H-M   'P 1'
#
loop_
_entity.id
_entity.type
_entity.pdbx_description
1 polymer ?
#
loop_
_entity_poly.entity_id
_entity_poly.type
_entity_poly.pdbx_seq_one_letter_code
_entity_poly.pdbx_strand_id
1 'polypeptide(L)'
;MTKISVLSTVALAALCCVMSAPAAYSDSLVGPQEFRTMAVFELVVSGSKVLRSGPSKIVTESAFVTLTHTLMGNTDGLEIQFFTKPITEAGRADILENGARELRKSDFAALVLFLDTNHQVRQVNLSYVVPGTTVARTVAWKPEDLRQFSNYKFDGKRLLLKSKGLYNESGDEQLKLSWEVNLNLPVFERIKK
;
A
#
# COMPACT_ATOMS: atom_id res chain seq x y z
N MET A 1 -9.72 26.19 74.84
CA MET A 1 -9.77 26.68 73.45
C MET A 1 -8.45 26.35 72.77
N THR A 2 -8.54 25.91 71.54
CA THR A 2 -7.61 25.02 70.83
C THR A 2 -6.49 25.79 70.12
N LYS A 3 -5.36 25.09 69.92
CA LYS A 3 -4.14 25.42 69.14
C LYS A 3 -4.43 26.06 67.76
N ILE A 4 -3.41 26.67 67.15
CA ILE A 4 -2.75 26.17 65.92
C ILE A 4 -1.54 27.04 65.59
N SER A 5 -0.39 26.39 65.45
CA SER A 5 0.83 26.89 64.84
C SER A 5 1.09 26.14 63.53
N VAL A 6 1.79 26.83 62.63
CA VAL A 6 2.60 26.35 61.48
C VAL A 6 1.84 25.64 60.34
N LEU A 7 1.96 26.13 59.11
CA LEU A 7 2.85 25.57 58.07
C LEU A 7 2.58 26.15 56.69
N SER A 8 3.68 26.54 56.05
CA SER A 8 3.84 26.94 54.66
C SER A 8 3.27 25.92 53.68
N THR A 9 2.51 26.39 52.71
CA THR A 9 2.04 25.60 51.57
C THR A 9 3.10 25.67 50.46
N VAL A 10 3.82 24.58 50.23
CA VAL A 10 4.64 24.39 49.03
C VAL A 10 3.75 23.85 47.92
N ALA A 11 3.74 24.53 46.78
CA ALA A 11 3.02 24.14 45.57
C ALA A 11 3.67 22.90 44.93
N LEU A 12 2.85 21.91 44.55
CA LEU A 12 3.27 20.82 43.69
C LEU A 12 2.37 20.81 42.44
N ALA A 13 2.87 21.36 41.35
CA ALA A 13 2.26 21.27 40.04
C ALA A 13 2.57 19.89 39.45
N ALA A 14 1.57 19.02 39.40
CA ALA A 14 1.66 17.75 38.69
C ALA A 14 1.44 18.01 37.19
N LEU A 15 2.55 18.05 36.43
CA LEU A 15 2.56 18.11 34.98
C LEU A 15 2.08 16.76 34.42
N CYS A 16 0.80 16.65 34.04
CA CYS A 16 0.31 15.52 33.25
C CYS A 16 0.81 15.65 31.81
N CYS A 17 2.02 15.18 31.53
CA CYS A 17 2.44 14.87 30.17
C CYS A 17 1.71 13.59 29.73
N VAL A 18 0.49 13.74 29.20
CA VAL A 18 -0.13 12.69 28.41
C VAL A 18 0.62 12.65 27.09
N MET A 19 1.72 11.89 27.04
CA MET A 19 2.35 11.54 25.79
C MET A 19 1.36 10.70 25.00
N SER A 20 0.65 11.35 24.09
CA SER A 20 -0.11 10.67 23.05
C SER A 20 0.92 10.09 22.08
N ALA A 21 1.52 8.95 22.44
CA ALA A 21 2.19 8.12 21.46
C ALA A 21 1.12 7.74 20.42
N PRO A 22 1.38 7.91 19.10
CA PRO A 22 0.49 7.36 18.11
C PRO A 22 0.49 5.84 18.36
N ALA A 23 -0.63 5.32 18.84
CA ALA A 23 -0.80 3.89 18.96
C ALA A 23 -0.73 3.30 17.55
N ALA A 24 0.47 2.87 17.17
CA ALA A 24 0.69 1.91 16.11
C ALA A 24 -0.24 0.73 16.40
N TYR A 25 -1.01 0.32 15.40
CA TYR A 25 -1.95 -0.78 15.53
C TYR A 25 -1.17 -2.00 16.04
N SER A 26 -1.58 -2.61 17.17
CA SER A 26 -0.90 -3.81 17.64
C SER A 26 -1.12 -4.92 16.62
N ASP A 27 -0.03 -5.38 16.01
CA ASP A 27 0.01 -6.37 14.93
C ASP A 27 -0.73 -7.69 15.27
N SER A 28 -0.91 -7.95 16.58
CA SER A 28 -1.62 -9.11 17.14
C SER A 28 -3.15 -9.12 16.94
N LEU A 29 -3.77 -8.03 16.49
CA LEU A 29 -5.24 -7.94 16.32
C LEU A 29 -5.72 -8.11 14.88
N VAL A 30 -4.82 -8.18 13.90
CA VAL A 30 -5.19 -8.28 12.48
C VAL A 30 -5.29 -9.74 12.06
N GLY A 31 -6.51 -10.24 11.92
CA GLY A 31 -6.78 -11.61 11.47
C GLY A 31 -6.58 -11.79 9.95
N PRO A 32 -6.40 -13.04 9.46
CA PRO A 32 -6.16 -13.31 8.03
C PRO A 32 -7.25 -12.80 7.06
N GLN A 33 -8.48 -12.60 7.56
CA GLN A 33 -9.60 -12.08 6.77
C GLN A 33 -9.41 -10.62 6.36
N GLU A 34 -8.67 -9.83 7.15
CA GLU A 34 -8.41 -8.41 6.87
C GLU A 34 -7.57 -8.20 5.61
N PHE A 35 -6.92 -9.24 5.07
CA PHE A 35 -6.09 -9.17 3.87
C PHE A 35 -6.80 -9.69 2.62
N ARG A 36 -8.01 -10.25 2.76
CA ARG A 36 -8.75 -10.80 1.61
C ARG A 36 -9.28 -9.68 0.75
N THR A 37 -8.90 -9.71 -0.52
CA THR A 37 -9.46 -8.81 -1.54
C THR A 37 -9.34 -9.48 -2.90
N MET A 38 -10.39 -9.36 -3.69
CA MET A 38 -10.36 -9.70 -5.10
C MET A 38 -10.04 -8.45 -5.90
N ALA A 39 -8.95 -8.52 -6.66
CA ALA A 39 -8.60 -7.59 -7.69
C ALA A 39 -8.32 -8.36 -8.98
N VAL A 40 -8.49 -7.67 -10.10
CA VAL A 40 -8.23 -8.20 -11.43
C VAL A 40 -7.24 -7.29 -12.12
N PHE A 41 -6.22 -7.88 -12.73
CA PHE A 41 -5.27 -7.19 -13.57
C PHE A 41 -5.17 -7.95 -14.90
N GLU A 42 -5.21 -7.23 -16.01
CA GLU A 42 -5.06 -7.82 -17.34
C GLU A 42 -3.97 -7.08 -18.11
N LEU A 43 -3.11 -7.85 -18.76
CA LEU A 43 -2.07 -7.37 -19.65
C LEU A 43 -2.33 -7.95 -21.04
N VAL A 44 -2.44 -7.09 -22.04
CA VAL A 44 -2.46 -7.48 -23.45
C VAL A 44 -1.22 -6.92 -24.12
N VAL A 45 -0.33 -7.80 -24.60
CA VAL A 45 0.85 -7.42 -25.39
C VAL A 45 0.54 -7.66 -26.86
N SER A 46 0.41 -6.57 -27.62
CA SER A 46 0.16 -6.61 -29.07
C SER A 46 1.44 -6.52 -29.90
N GLY A 47 2.52 -5.98 -29.33
CA GLY A 47 3.82 -5.90 -29.98
C GLY A 47 4.92 -5.55 -28.98
N SER A 48 5.99 -6.33 -28.95
CA SER A 48 7.22 -6.04 -28.20
C SER A 48 8.33 -6.93 -28.76
N LYS A 49 9.58 -6.48 -28.66
CA LYS A 49 10.75 -7.29 -29.04
C LYS A 49 11.17 -8.28 -27.94
N VAL A 50 10.68 -8.07 -26.71
CA VAL A 50 11.13 -8.81 -25.52
C VAL A 50 9.99 -9.48 -24.76
N LEU A 51 8.78 -8.90 -24.79
CA LEU A 51 7.62 -9.48 -24.12
C LEU A 51 6.88 -10.47 -25.02
N ARG A 52 6.40 -11.56 -24.42
CA ARG A 52 5.54 -12.52 -25.12
C ARG A 52 4.22 -11.86 -25.49
N SER A 53 3.85 -11.93 -26.77
CA SER A 53 2.57 -11.41 -27.26
C SER A 53 1.39 -12.23 -26.76
N GLY A 54 0.24 -11.57 -26.62
CA GLY A 54 -1.03 -12.16 -26.21
C GLY A 54 -1.60 -11.57 -24.92
N PRO A 55 -2.82 -11.99 -24.56
CA PRO A 55 -3.44 -11.61 -23.29
C PRO A 55 -2.92 -12.46 -22.13
N SER A 56 -2.91 -11.88 -20.95
CA SER A 56 -2.70 -12.56 -19.67
C SER A 56 -3.52 -11.86 -18.58
N LYS A 57 -3.84 -12.60 -17.51
CA LYS A 57 -4.71 -12.12 -16.43
C LYS A 57 -4.24 -12.64 -15.08
N ILE A 58 -4.25 -11.76 -14.09
CA ILE A 58 -4.07 -12.08 -12.67
C ILE A 58 -5.39 -11.80 -11.95
N VAL A 59 -5.92 -12.81 -11.27
CA VAL A 59 -7.04 -12.67 -10.32
C VAL A 59 -6.50 -12.96 -8.94
N THR A 60 -6.67 -12.01 -8.02
CA THR A 60 -6.01 -12.05 -6.71
C THR A 60 -6.97 -12.56 -5.65
N GLU A 61 -6.43 -13.16 -4.59
CA GLU A 61 -7.20 -13.58 -3.41
C GLU A 61 -6.90 -12.71 -2.19
N SER A 62 -5.76 -12.03 -2.19
CA SER A 62 -5.34 -11.18 -1.08
C SER A 62 -4.50 -10.00 -1.53
N ALA A 63 -4.38 -9.01 -0.66
CA ALA A 63 -3.41 -7.94 -0.82
C ALA A 63 -2.88 -7.45 0.52
N PHE A 64 -1.71 -6.81 0.48
CA PHE A 64 -1.05 -6.22 1.63
C PHE A 64 -0.60 -4.80 1.31
N VAL A 65 -0.77 -3.88 2.26
CA VAL A 65 -0.40 -2.47 2.08
C VAL A 65 0.73 -2.10 3.03
N THR A 66 1.83 -1.62 2.48
CA THR A 66 2.92 -1.03 3.25
C THR A 66 3.07 0.45 2.94
N LEU A 67 3.22 1.25 4.00
CA LEU A 67 3.74 2.61 3.90
C LEU A 67 5.25 2.52 3.72
N THR A 68 5.76 3.09 2.63
CA THR A 68 7.18 3.16 2.30
C THR A 68 7.61 4.61 2.19
N HIS A 69 8.76 4.94 2.79
CA HIS A 69 9.40 6.23 2.60
C HIS A 69 10.41 6.09 1.46
N THR A 70 10.19 6.77 0.33
CA THR A 70 11.11 6.69 -0.79
C THR A 70 12.28 7.67 -0.62
N LEU A 71 13.49 7.21 -0.97
CA LEU A 71 14.75 7.95 -0.78
C LEU A 71 14.91 9.16 -1.73
N MET A 72 14.09 9.26 -2.78
CA MET A 72 14.09 10.38 -3.72
C MET A 72 12.96 11.35 -3.42
N GLY A 73 13.13 12.19 -2.40
CA GLY A 73 12.38 13.45 -2.28
C GLY A 73 11.31 13.56 -1.20
N ASN A 74 11.45 12.87 -0.06
CA ASN A 74 10.53 12.99 1.09
C ASN A 74 9.04 12.72 0.74
N THR A 75 8.78 11.84 -0.23
CA THR A 75 7.41 11.45 -0.58
C THR A 75 7.13 10.06 -0.06
N ASP A 76 6.02 9.97 0.67
CA ASP A 76 5.48 8.71 1.15
C ASP A 76 4.81 7.98 -0.01
N GLY A 77 4.95 6.66 -0.02
CA GLY A 77 4.30 5.78 -0.95
C GLY A 77 3.46 4.74 -0.22
N LEU A 78 2.28 4.43 -0.75
CA LEU A 78 1.55 3.23 -0.37
C LEU A 78 1.83 2.15 -1.42
N GLU A 79 2.63 1.16 -1.05
CA GLU A 79 2.85 -0.03 -1.86
C GLU A 79 1.78 -1.07 -1.52
N ILE A 80 0.94 -1.39 -2.50
CA ILE A 80 -0.14 -2.36 -2.41
C ILE A 80 0.27 -3.57 -3.25
N GLN A 81 0.55 -4.69 -2.60
CA GLN A 81 0.92 -5.93 -3.27
C GLN A 81 -0.28 -6.87 -3.30
N PHE A 82 -0.66 -7.33 -4.48
CA PHE A 82 -1.79 -8.22 -4.71
C PHE A 82 -1.30 -9.61 -5.10
N PHE A 83 -1.79 -10.64 -4.42
CA PHE A 83 -1.33 -12.01 -4.58
C PHE A 83 -2.47 -12.95 -5.00
N THR A 84 -2.12 -13.95 -5.81
CA THR A 84 -3.02 -15.05 -6.25
C THR A 84 -3.27 -16.11 -5.17
N LYS A 85 -2.76 -15.90 -3.96
CA LYS A 85 -2.86 -16.80 -2.81
C LYS A 85 -3.29 -16.02 -1.58
N PRO A 86 -3.87 -16.67 -0.55
CA PRO A 86 -4.16 -16.01 0.71
C PRO A 86 -2.86 -15.67 1.46
N ILE A 87 -2.85 -14.54 2.17
CA ILE A 87 -1.77 -14.20 3.11
C ILE A 87 -1.98 -14.97 4.40
N THR A 88 -1.07 -15.90 4.68
CA THR A 88 -0.96 -16.59 5.98
C THR A 88 -0.16 -15.75 6.97
N GLU A 89 -0.14 -16.14 8.24
CA GLU A 89 0.70 -15.49 9.25
C GLU A 89 2.20 -15.51 8.87
N ALA A 90 2.70 -16.66 8.40
CA ALA A 90 4.06 -16.78 7.88
C ALA A 90 4.28 -15.89 6.63
N GLY A 91 3.28 -15.79 5.76
CA GLY A 91 3.32 -14.89 4.61
C GLY A 91 3.40 -13.42 5.02
N ARG A 92 2.67 -13.01 6.07
CA ARG A 92 2.74 -11.64 6.63
C ARG A 92 4.14 -11.33 7.17
N ALA A 93 4.71 -12.24 7.96
CA ALA A 93 6.08 -12.07 8.47
C ALA A 93 7.08 -11.92 7.31
N ASP A 94 6.98 -12.76 6.27
CA ASP A 94 7.83 -12.67 5.08
C ASP A 94 7.64 -11.35 4.30
N ILE A 95 6.40 -10.83 4.23
CA ILE A 95 6.13 -9.52 3.62
C ILE A 95 6.89 -8.42 4.37
N LEU A 96 6.75 -8.36 5.70
CA LEU A 96 7.31 -7.30 6.52
C LEU A 96 8.84 -7.36 6.59
N GLU A 97 9.42 -8.56 6.69
CA GLU A 97 10.87 -8.74 6.89
C GLU A 97 11.67 -8.88 5.60
N ASN A 98 11.08 -9.49 4.56
CA ASN A 98 11.80 -9.88 3.35
C ASN A 98 11.17 -9.32 2.06
N GLY A 99 10.10 -8.52 2.15
CA GLY A 99 9.44 -7.96 0.97
C GLY A 99 8.69 -9.00 0.14
N ALA A 100 8.03 -9.95 0.80
CA ALA A 100 7.14 -10.94 0.21
C ALA A 100 7.88 -11.94 -0.71
N ARG A 101 9.10 -12.32 -0.35
CA ARG A 101 9.97 -13.21 -1.12
C ARG A 101 9.27 -14.51 -1.53
N GLU A 102 8.46 -15.11 -0.65
CA GLU A 102 7.78 -16.37 -0.92
C GLU A 102 6.52 -16.18 -1.78
N LEU A 103 5.73 -15.15 -1.52
CA LEU A 103 4.50 -14.87 -2.28
C LEU A 103 4.78 -14.37 -3.70
N ARG A 104 5.90 -13.67 -3.91
CA ARG A 104 6.37 -13.17 -5.22
C ARG A 104 6.94 -14.26 -6.14
N LYS A 105 6.98 -15.53 -5.70
CA LYS A 105 7.34 -16.69 -6.56
C LYS A 105 6.21 -17.12 -7.51
N SER A 106 5.01 -16.58 -7.32
CA SER A 106 3.85 -16.76 -8.20
C SER A 106 3.43 -15.44 -8.82
N ASP A 107 2.46 -15.48 -9.73
CA ASP A 107 1.84 -14.31 -10.32
C ASP A 107 1.38 -13.31 -9.25
N PHE A 108 1.76 -12.05 -9.44
CA PHE A 108 1.35 -10.96 -8.56
C PHE A 108 1.29 -9.63 -9.32
N ALA A 109 0.56 -8.68 -8.76
CA ALA A 109 0.57 -7.29 -9.20
C ALA A 109 0.93 -6.38 -8.02
N ALA A 110 1.47 -5.20 -8.30
CA ALA A 110 1.70 -4.19 -7.28
C ALA A 110 1.31 -2.80 -7.77
N LEU A 111 0.55 -2.07 -6.97
CA LEU A 111 0.32 -0.64 -7.17
C LEU A 111 1.15 0.14 -6.16
N VAL A 112 1.86 1.16 -6.61
CA VAL A 112 2.53 2.13 -5.74
C VAL A 112 1.87 3.48 -5.95
N LEU A 113 1.16 3.95 -4.93
CA LEU A 113 0.56 5.29 -4.88
C LEU A 113 1.58 6.24 -4.24
N PHE A 114 2.17 7.13 -5.02
CA PHE A 114 3.03 8.20 -4.50
C PHE A 114 2.18 9.35 -4.00
N LEU A 115 2.42 9.78 -2.77
CA LEU A 115 1.62 10.77 -2.06
C LEU A 115 2.36 12.10 -1.96
N ASP A 116 1.60 13.20 -1.98
CA ASP A 116 2.09 14.50 -1.54
C ASP A 116 1.97 14.69 -0.01
N THR A 117 2.38 15.86 0.47
CA THR A 117 2.32 16.23 1.90
C THR A 117 0.91 16.30 2.48
N ASN A 118 -0.13 16.31 1.64
CA ASN A 118 -1.55 16.27 2.03
C ASN A 118 -2.15 14.87 1.82
N HIS A 119 -1.30 13.85 1.67
CA HIS A 119 -1.65 12.46 1.36
C HIS A 119 -2.47 12.29 0.08
N GLN A 120 -2.38 13.23 -0.86
CA GLN A 120 -3.03 13.11 -2.17
C GLN A 120 -2.15 12.33 -3.13
N VAL A 121 -2.77 11.46 -3.93
CA VAL A 121 -2.05 10.67 -4.95
C VAL A 121 -1.57 11.60 -6.07
N ARG A 122 -0.26 11.60 -6.33
CA ARG A 122 0.38 12.37 -7.41
C ARG A 122 0.87 11.51 -8.55
N GLN A 123 1.20 10.27 -8.27
CA GLN A 123 1.63 9.30 -9.27
C GLN A 123 1.22 7.90 -8.84
N VAL A 124 0.91 7.06 -9.82
CA VAL A 124 0.66 5.65 -9.61
C VAL A 124 1.51 4.82 -10.56
N ASN A 125 2.29 3.91 -9.98
CA ASN A 125 2.98 2.88 -10.74
C ASN A 125 2.25 1.54 -10.57
N LEU A 126 2.13 0.79 -11.66
CA LEU A 126 1.62 -0.57 -11.68
C LEU A 126 2.73 -1.50 -12.16
N SER A 127 3.02 -2.53 -11.36
CA SER A 127 3.82 -3.68 -11.75
C SER A 127 2.91 -4.88 -11.95
N TYR A 128 3.07 -5.56 -13.08
CA TYR A 128 2.41 -6.80 -13.44
C TYR A 128 3.48 -7.88 -13.64
N VAL A 129 3.42 -8.96 -12.84
CA VAL A 129 4.47 -9.98 -12.81
C VAL A 129 3.86 -11.36 -12.94
N VAL A 130 4.25 -12.07 -13.99
CA VAL A 130 3.99 -13.50 -14.21
C VAL A 130 5.31 -14.16 -14.63
N PRO A 131 5.47 -15.48 -14.49
CA PRO A 131 6.69 -16.17 -14.92
C PRO A 131 7.14 -15.79 -16.34
N GLY A 132 8.33 -15.21 -16.45
CA GLY A 132 8.91 -14.77 -17.72
C GLY A 132 8.40 -13.42 -18.24
N THR A 133 7.57 -12.69 -17.51
CA THR A 133 7.08 -11.36 -17.91
C THR A 133 6.90 -10.44 -16.71
N THR A 134 7.65 -9.35 -16.73
CA THR A 134 7.52 -8.24 -15.77
C THR A 134 7.27 -6.97 -16.56
N VAL A 135 6.13 -6.32 -16.30
CA VAL A 135 5.81 -5.01 -16.87
C VAL A 135 5.61 -4.04 -15.71
N ALA A 136 6.42 -3.00 -15.64
CA ALA A 136 6.28 -1.91 -14.68
C ALA A 136 6.06 -0.59 -15.43
N ARG A 137 5.00 0.14 -15.10
CA ARG A 137 4.63 1.40 -15.76
C ARG A 137 4.08 2.42 -14.78
N THR A 138 4.37 3.69 -15.02
CA THR A 138 3.62 4.80 -14.45
C THR A 138 2.28 4.89 -15.18
N VAL A 139 1.21 4.40 -14.55
CA VAL A 139 -0.13 4.32 -15.15
C VAL A 139 -0.98 5.56 -14.91
N ALA A 140 -0.60 6.40 -13.94
CA ALA A 140 -1.21 7.72 -13.74
C ALA A 140 -0.20 8.71 -13.18
N TRP A 141 -0.14 9.91 -13.75
CA TRP A 141 0.65 11.04 -13.24
C TRP A 141 0.07 12.39 -13.68
N LYS A 142 -0.68 12.41 -14.79
CA LYS A 142 -1.45 13.58 -15.22
C LYS A 142 -2.79 13.65 -14.47
N PRO A 143 -3.36 14.85 -14.29
CA PRO A 143 -4.65 15.02 -13.62
C PRO A 143 -5.77 14.13 -14.18
N GLU A 144 -5.82 13.96 -15.51
CA GLU A 144 -6.82 13.13 -16.17
C GLU A 144 -6.72 11.64 -15.84
N ASP A 145 -5.49 11.12 -15.70
CA ASP A 145 -5.22 9.72 -15.36
C ASP A 145 -5.49 9.47 -13.88
N LEU A 146 -5.10 10.44 -13.02
CA LEU A 146 -5.30 10.38 -11.57
C LEU A 146 -6.78 10.30 -11.19
N ARG A 147 -7.71 10.76 -12.04
CA ARG A 147 -9.16 10.57 -11.81
C ARG A 147 -9.56 9.10 -11.67
N GLN A 148 -8.81 8.17 -12.29
CA GLN A 148 -9.05 6.72 -12.14
C GLN A 148 -8.82 6.26 -10.69
N PHE A 149 -8.12 7.04 -9.87
CA PHE A 149 -7.81 6.78 -8.45
C PHE A 149 -8.55 7.74 -7.50
N SER A 150 -9.58 8.45 -7.98
CA SER A 150 -10.30 9.46 -7.19
C SER A 150 -11.08 8.90 -5.98
N ASN A 151 -11.48 7.63 -6.01
CA ASN A 151 -12.12 6.96 -4.86
C ASN A 151 -11.06 6.28 -3.98
N TYR A 152 -10.10 7.10 -3.55
CA TYR A 152 -9.01 6.77 -2.64
C TYR A 152 -9.20 7.53 -1.33
N LYS A 153 -8.96 6.87 -0.20
CA LYS A 153 -8.85 7.51 1.12
C LYS A 153 -7.78 6.80 1.94
N PHE A 154 -6.94 7.59 2.59
CA PHE A 154 -5.94 7.12 3.54
C PHE A 154 -6.00 7.98 4.79
N ASP A 155 -6.19 7.33 5.95
CA ASP A 155 -6.32 8.01 7.24
C ASP A 155 -5.07 7.88 8.14
N GLY A 156 -3.95 7.43 7.56
CA GLY A 156 -2.72 7.12 8.29
C GLY A 156 -2.64 5.67 8.79
N LYS A 157 -3.75 4.92 8.82
CA LYS A 157 -3.81 3.55 9.34
C LYS A 157 -4.45 2.55 8.38
N ARG A 158 -5.42 3.00 7.57
CA ARG A 158 -6.14 2.18 6.60
C ARG A 158 -6.20 2.87 5.26
N LEU A 159 -6.09 2.05 4.23
CA LEU A 159 -6.26 2.44 2.84
C LEU A 159 -7.60 1.92 2.33
N LEU A 160 -8.47 2.83 1.90
CA LEU A 160 -9.61 2.53 1.05
C LEU A 160 -9.28 2.92 -0.39
N LEU A 161 -9.42 1.98 -1.32
CA LEU A 161 -9.20 2.22 -2.73
C LEU A 161 -10.22 1.44 -3.57
N LYS A 162 -11.00 2.16 -4.36
CA LYS A 162 -11.82 1.58 -5.44
C LYS A 162 -11.43 2.22 -6.76
N SER A 163 -10.81 1.45 -7.64
CA SER A 163 -10.32 1.96 -8.92
C SER A 163 -10.52 0.92 -10.02
N LYS A 164 -11.03 1.40 -11.16
CA LYS A 164 -11.06 0.63 -12.40
C LYS A 164 -10.43 1.51 -13.47
N GLY A 165 -9.45 0.96 -14.17
CA GLY A 165 -8.63 1.77 -15.06
C GLY A 165 -8.02 1.00 -16.21
N LEU A 166 -7.50 1.78 -17.15
CA LEU A 166 -6.85 1.31 -18.36
C LEU A 166 -5.69 2.24 -18.69
N TYR A 167 -4.55 1.64 -18.94
CA TYR A 167 -3.35 2.27 -19.48
C TYR A 167 -3.04 1.63 -20.83
N ASN A 168 -2.74 2.47 -21.82
CA ASN A 168 -2.32 2.02 -23.14
C ASN A 168 -0.94 2.61 -23.43
N GLU A 169 -0.05 1.76 -23.94
CA GLU A 169 1.23 2.17 -24.46
C GLU A 169 1.27 1.90 -25.96
N SER A 170 1.84 2.86 -26.69
CA SER A 170 2.03 2.79 -28.13
C SER A 170 3.46 3.18 -28.47
N GLY A 171 4.04 2.53 -29.47
CA GLY A 171 5.42 2.76 -29.89
C GLY A 171 6.13 1.42 -30.07
N ASP A 172 7.37 1.35 -29.59
CA ASP A 172 8.21 0.14 -29.64
C ASP A 172 7.63 -1.02 -28.81
N GLU A 173 6.92 -0.70 -27.74
CA GLU A 173 6.06 -1.62 -27.01
C GLU A 173 4.60 -1.19 -27.14
N GLN A 174 3.78 -2.10 -27.64
CA GLN A 174 2.34 -1.95 -27.77
C GLN A 174 1.69 -2.87 -26.76
N LEU A 175 1.28 -2.29 -25.63
CA LEU A 175 0.64 -3.02 -24.56
C LEU A 175 -0.55 -2.27 -23.98
N LYS A 176 -1.45 -3.03 -23.36
CA LYS A 176 -2.58 -2.52 -22.59
C LYS A 176 -2.56 -3.15 -21.22
N LEU A 177 -2.61 -2.32 -20.18
CA LEU A 177 -2.77 -2.73 -18.80
C LEU A 177 -4.12 -2.26 -18.30
N SER A 178 -4.94 -3.17 -17.78
CA SER A 178 -6.17 -2.79 -17.09
C SER A 178 -6.20 -3.36 -15.68
N TRP A 179 -6.92 -2.69 -14.80
CA TRP A 179 -7.07 -3.10 -13.41
C TRP A 179 -8.50 -2.84 -12.92
N GLU A 180 -8.93 -3.66 -11.97
CA GLU A 180 -10.12 -3.46 -11.17
C GLU A 180 -9.78 -3.84 -9.72
N VAL A 181 -9.78 -2.85 -8.84
CA VAL A 181 -9.43 -2.98 -7.43
C VAL A 181 -10.54 -2.41 -6.56
N ASN A 182 -10.85 -3.09 -5.46
CA ASN A 182 -11.75 -2.61 -4.42
C ASN A 182 -11.30 -3.16 -3.08
N LEU A 183 -10.71 -2.30 -2.26
CA LEU A 183 -10.07 -2.71 -1.01
C LEU A 183 -10.29 -1.70 0.11
N ASN A 184 -10.25 -2.21 1.34
CA ASN A 184 -10.20 -1.47 2.60
C ASN A 184 -9.27 -2.24 3.55
N LEU A 185 -7.98 -1.92 3.53
CA LEU A 185 -6.94 -2.71 4.18
C LEU A 185 -6.18 -1.89 5.22
N PRO A 186 -5.71 -2.51 6.32
CA PRO A 186 -4.74 -1.89 7.20
C PRO A 186 -3.42 -1.63 6.46
N VAL A 187 -2.74 -0.55 6.85
CA VAL A 187 -1.43 -0.14 6.33
C VAL A 187 -0.37 -0.39 7.39
N PHE A 188 0.71 -1.04 6.99
CA PHE A 188 1.83 -1.38 7.86
C PHE A 188 3.08 -0.59 7.48
N GLU A 189 3.91 -0.26 8.46
CA GLU A 189 5.24 0.23 8.17
C GLU A 189 6.16 -0.96 7.86
N ARG A 190 7.00 -0.81 6.84
CA ARG A 190 8.02 -1.83 6.57
C ARG A 190 9.13 -1.73 7.61
N ILE A 191 9.49 -2.86 8.22
CA ILE A 191 10.62 -2.91 9.15
C ILE A 191 11.89 -2.59 8.36
N LYS A 192 12.48 -1.43 8.63
CA LYS A 192 13.80 -1.08 8.10
C LYS A 192 14.83 -1.97 8.81
N LYS A 193 15.57 -2.78 8.05
CA LYS A 193 16.84 -3.35 8.51
C LYS A 193 17.95 -2.36 8.28
#